data_AF-A0A1G9X4X8-F1
#
_entry.id   AF-A0A1G9X4X8-F1
#
_cell.length_a   1.000
_cell.length_b   1.000
_cell.length_c   1.000
_cell.angle_alpha   90.00
_cell.angle_beta   90.00
_cell.angle_gamma   90.00
#
_symmetry.space_group_name_H-M   'P 1'
#
loop_
_entity.id
_entity.type
_entity.pdbx_description
1 polymer ?
#
loop_
_entity_poly.entity_id
_entity_poly.type
_entity_poly.pdbx_seq_one_letter_code
_entity_poly.pdbx_strand_id
1 'polypeptide(L)'
;MTVLLREALGDRLRRARTDQRRTLREVSRSARVSLGYLSEVERGRKEASSELLAAICGALDLPLSELLGEVAADIRAGEPVTIAAPAQAKPEPKVPAGAEARADRGVIDAGSLVPAVIGNDLSDLRLQPVLRTHITTKITNSAPRGVVVAA
;
A
#
# COMPACT_ATOMS: atom_id res chain seq x y z
N MET A 1 15.10 18.51 -1.31
CA MET A 1 14.90 18.24 0.13
C MET A 1 13.74 17.27 0.21
N THR A 2 13.87 16.11 0.85
CA THR A 2 12.75 15.18 1.01
C THR A 2 11.77 15.78 2.03
N VAL A 3 10.55 16.08 1.62
CA VAL A 3 9.50 16.59 2.52
C VAL A 3 9.04 15.45 3.44
N LEU A 4 9.02 15.68 4.76
CA LEU A 4 8.51 14.70 5.70
C LEU A 4 6.99 14.77 5.77
N LEU A 5 6.35 13.61 5.93
CA LEU A 5 4.88 13.52 5.93
C LEU A 5 4.23 14.43 6.99
N ARG A 6 4.77 14.48 8.21
CA ARG A 6 4.27 15.37 9.27
C ARG A 6 4.38 16.85 8.95
N GLU A 7 5.36 17.26 8.14
CA GLU A 7 5.55 18.66 7.75
C GLU A 7 4.47 19.03 6.73
N ALA A 8 4.29 18.20 5.69
CA ALA A 8 3.24 18.40 4.71
C ALA A 8 1.83 18.38 5.34
N LEU A 9 1.55 17.42 6.23
CA LEU A 9 0.29 17.38 6.98
C LEU A 9 0.11 18.61 7.86
N GLY A 10 1.14 18.97 8.64
CA GLY A 10 1.11 20.12 9.54
C GLY A 10 0.81 21.42 8.80
N ASP A 11 1.45 21.63 7.66
CA ASP A 11 1.24 22.81 6.81
C ASP A 11 -0.17 22.87 6.24
N ARG A 12 -0.73 21.75 5.77
CA ARG A 12 -2.11 21.69 5.26
C ARG A 12 -3.15 21.93 6.33
N LEU A 13 -2.98 21.33 7.51
CA LEU A 13 -3.85 21.60 8.67
C LEU A 13 -3.80 23.06 9.10
N ARG A 14 -2.59 23.65 9.12
CA ARG A 14 -2.40 25.06 9.46
C ARG A 14 -3.09 25.98 8.45
N ARG A 15 -2.94 25.73 7.14
CA ARG A 15 -3.60 26.49 6.07
C ARG A 15 -5.12 26.44 6.22
N ALA A 16 -5.69 25.23 6.31
CA ALA A 16 -7.13 25.04 6.50
C ALA A 16 -7.67 25.82 7.72
N ARG A 17 -6.95 25.77 8.86
CA ARG A 17 -7.31 26.55 10.05
C ARG A 17 -7.26 28.06 9.80
N THR A 18 -6.20 28.57 9.18
CA THR A 18 -6.04 30.01 8.96
C THR A 18 -7.00 30.56 7.93
N ASP A 19 -7.36 29.78 6.91
CA ASP A 19 -8.31 30.16 5.87
C ASP A 19 -9.72 30.29 6.45
N GLN A 20 -10.06 29.44 7.43
CA GLN A 20 -11.26 29.57 8.25
C GLN A 20 -11.20 30.70 9.28
N ARG A 21 -10.07 31.42 9.39
CA ARG A 21 -9.80 32.45 10.42
C ARG A 21 -9.95 31.95 11.86
N ARG A 22 -9.71 30.67 12.11
CA ARG A 22 -9.85 30.05 13.43
C ARG A 22 -8.54 30.06 14.21
N THR A 23 -8.64 30.23 15.51
CA THR A 23 -7.46 30.20 16.39
C THR A 23 -7.06 28.76 16.74
N LEU A 24 -5.78 28.54 17.07
CA LEU A 24 -5.32 27.26 17.61
C LEU A 24 -6.16 26.81 18.82
N ARG A 25 -6.60 27.77 19.64
CA ARG A 25 -7.34 27.54 20.89
C ARG A 25 -8.77 27.06 20.62
N GLU A 26 -9.41 27.56 19.58
CA GLU A 26 -10.72 27.08 19.11
C GLU A 26 -10.64 25.65 18.58
N VAL A 27 -9.73 25.39 17.65
CA VAL A 27 -9.60 24.07 17.01
C VAL A 27 -9.16 23.02 18.03
N SER A 28 -8.19 23.33 18.89
CA SER A 28 -7.73 22.39 19.91
C SER A 28 -8.85 21.99 20.88
N ARG A 29 -9.73 22.95 21.22
CA ARG A 29 -10.89 22.69 22.09
C ARG A 29 -11.89 21.75 21.40
N SER A 30 -12.23 22.01 20.14
CA SER A 30 -13.16 21.16 19.37
C SER A 30 -12.58 19.75 19.14
N ALA A 31 -11.28 19.65 18.82
CA ALA A 31 -10.58 18.39 18.61
C ALA A 31 -10.22 17.65 19.90
N ARG A 32 -10.49 18.23 21.08
CA ARG A 32 -10.14 17.68 22.41
C ARG A 32 -8.65 17.36 22.58
N VAL A 33 -7.78 18.18 21.99
CA VAL A 33 -6.33 18.10 22.13
C VAL A 33 -5.78 19.34 22.84
N SER A 34 -4.56 19.27 23.36
CA SER A 34 -3.94 20.46 23.93
C SER A 34 -3.52 21.45 22.82
N LEU A 35 -3.62 22.75 23.10
CA LEU A 35 -3.16 23.80 22.18
C LEU A 35 -1.68 23.62 21.80
N GLY A 36 -0.85 23.28 22.79
CA GLY A 36 0.57 23.02 22.56
C GLY A 36 0.78 21.84 21.61
N TYR A 37 0.02 20.75 21.78
CA TYR A 37 0.09 19.60 20.89
C TYR A 37 -0.28 19.96 19.44
N LEU A 38 -1.43 20.62 19.24
CA LEU A 38 -1.85 21.06 17.89
C LEU A 38 -0.81 21.98 17.26
N SER A 39 -0.21 22.88 18.04
CA SER A 39 0.84 23.76 17.54
C SER A 39 2.10 23.01 17.12
N GLU A 40 2.51 21.96 17.84
CA GLU A 40 3.64 21.12 17.42
C GLU A 40 3.33 20.31 16.16
N VAL A 41 2.08 19.84 16.01
CA VAL A 41 1.60 19.13 14.81
C VAL A 41 1.62 20.05 13.59
N GLU A 42 1.03 21.25 13.68
CA GLU A 42 1.02 22.25 12.58
C GLU A 42 2.42 22.71 12.14
N ARG A 43 3.42 22.54 13.01
CA ARG A 43 4.82 22.87 12.71
C ARG A 43 5.64 21.66 12.26
N GLY A 44 5.00 20.51 12.03
CA GLY A 44 5.68 19.28 11.62
C GLY A 44 6.68 18.76 12.64
N ARG A 45 6.46 19.02 13.94
CA ARG A 45 7.34 18.53 15.02
C ARG A 45 6.81 17.28 15.71
N LYS A 46 5.54 16.94 15.51
CA LYS A 46 4.92 15.71 16.01
C LYS A 46 4.21 14.95 14.90
N GLU A 47 4.33 13.64 14.97
CA GLU A 47 3.48 12.70 14.23
C GLU A 47 2.15 12.59 14.99
N ALA A 48 1.04 12.88 14.32
CA ALA A 48 -0.30 12.68 14.88
C ALA A 48 -0.69 11.21 14.70
N SER A 49 -1.32 10.61 15.72
CA SER A 49 -1.98 9.31 15.52
C SER A 49 -3.15 9.50 14.55
N SER A 50 -3.59 8.41 13.92
CA SER A 50 -4.74 8.43 13.01
C SER A 50 -6.01 8.96 13.68
N GLU A 51 -6.23 8.64 14.97
CA GLU A 51 -7.35 9.13 15.77
C GLU A 51 -7.27 10.64 16.01
N LEU A 52 -6.08 11.15 16.35
CA LEU A 52 -5.88 12.58 16.58
C LEU A 52 -5.99 13.38 15.28
N LEU A 53 -5.47 12.83 14.17
CA LEU A 53 -5.62 13.42 12.86
C LEU A 53 -7.10 13.50 12.46
N ALA A 54 -7.87 12.43 12.66
CA ALA A 54 -9.31 12.42 12.41
C ALA A 54 -10.05 13.44 13.28
N ALA A 55 -9.71 13.56 14.57
CA ALA A 55 -10.31 14.54 15.47
C ALA A 55 -10.02 16.00 15.04
N ILE A 56 -8.80 16.29 14.58
CA ILE A 56 -8.41 17.61 14.08
C ILE A 56 -9.14 17.91 12.76
N CYS A 57 -9.19 16.95 11.84
CA CYS A 57 -9.91 17.08 10.57
C CYS A 57 -11.40 17.34 10.80
N GLY A 58 -12.04 16.58 11.69
CA GLY A 58 -13.43 16.79 12.09
C GLY A 58 -13.65 18.15 12.76
N ALA A 59 -12.70 18.62 13.58
CA ALA A 59 -12.79 19.94 14.18
C ALA A 59 -12.67 21.08 13.15
N LEU A 60 -12.05 20.83 12.00
CA LEU A 60 -11.87 21.77 10.89
C LEU A 60 -12.91 21.57 9.78
N ASP A 61 -13.88 20.67 9.94
CA ASP A 61 -14.83 20.29 8.87
C ASP A 61 -14.12 19.93 7.55
N LEU A 62 -12.92 19.33 7.65
CA LEU A 62 -12.06 18.98 6.52
C LEU A 62 -12.12 17.46 6.29
N PRO A 63 -12.51 16.98 5.08
CA PRO A 63 -12.48 15.56 4.76
C PRO A 63 -11.04 15.02 4.76
N LEU A 64 -10.79 13.91 5.45
CA LEU A 64 -9.45 13.31 5.52
C LEU A 64 -8.91 12.93 4.14
N SER A 65 -9.77 12.47 3.23
CA SER A 65 -9.39 12.13 1.85
C SER A 65 -8.88 13.34 1.06
N GLU A 66 -9.49 14.50 1.26
CA GLU A 66 -9.09 15.75 0.63
C GLU A 66 -7.71 16.17 1.15
N LEU A 67 -7.53 16.19 2.47
CA LEU A 67 -6.24 16.47 3.10
C LEU A 67 -5.13 15.56 2.57
N LEU A 68 -5.36 14.25 2.51
CA LEU A 68 -4.36 13.30 2.03
C LEU A 68 -4.06 13.47 0.54
N GLY A 69 -5.05 13.83 -0.27
CA GLY A 69 -4.86 14.16 -1.68
C GLY A 69 -3.96 15.37 -1.87
N GLU A 70 -4.17 16.43 -1.10
CA GLU A 70 -3.33 17.63 -1.11
C GLU A 70 -1.90 17.36 -0.63
N VAL A 71 -1.76 16.56 0.44
CA VAL A 71 -0.44 16.16 0.95
C VAL A 71 0.34 15.33 -0.07
N ALA A 72 -0.34 14.41 -0.75
CA ALA A 72 0.28 13.63 -1.83
C ALA A 72 0.76 14.53 -2.98
N ALA A 73 -0.01 15.57 -3.31
CA ALA A 73 0.39 16.56 -4.32
C ALA A 73 1.62 17.38 -3.87
N ASP A 74 1.67 17.81 -2.61
CA ASP A 74 2.81 18.55 -2.04
C ASP A 74 4.10 17.72 -2.05
N ILE A 75 4.00 16.46 -1.63
CA ILE A 75 5.14 15.53 -1.64
C ILE A 75 5.63 15.33 -3.07
N ARG A 76 4.73 15.08 -4.02
CA ARG A 76 5.07 14.92 -5.45
C ARG A 76 5.74 16.17 -6.03
N ALA A 77 5.30 17.36 -5.65
CA ALA A 77 5.90 18.61 -6.09
C ALA A 77 7.32 18.81 -5.52
N GLY A 78 7.61 18.25 -4.34
CA GLY A 78 8.92 18.27 -3.71
C GLY A 78 9.85 17.12 -4.11
N GLU A 79 9.32 16.06 -4.74
CA GLU A 79 10.12 14.98 -5.28
C GLU A 79 11.00 15.49 -6.42
N PRO A 80 12.30 15.13 -6.46
CA PRO A 80 13.13 15.47 -7.60
C PRO A 80 12.52 14.82 -8.84
N VAL A 81 12.35 15.62 -9.90
CA VAL A 81 11.92 15.11 -11.20
C VAL A 81 12.99 14.16 -11.70
N THR A 82 12.78 12.86 -11.48
CA THR A 82 13.58 11.83 -12.12
C THR A 82 13.12 11.80 -13.56
N ILE A 83 13.85 12.48 -14.44
CA ILE A 83 13.66 12.32 -15.88
C ILE A 83 14.06 10.88 -16.18
N ALA A 84 13.10 9.97 -16.16
CA ALA A 84 13.30 8.63 -16.66
C ALA A 84 13.65 8.78 -18.14
N ALA A 85 14.87 8.39 -18.51
CA ALA A 85 15.20 8.10 -19.90
C ALA A 85 14.10 7.18 -20.46
N PRO A 86 13.63 7.39 -21.70
CA PRO A 86 12.48 6.67 -22.24
C PRO A 86 12.67 5.19 -21.96
N ALA A 87 11.67 4.61 -21.30
CA ALA A 87 11.66 3.21 -20.91
C ALA A 87 12.06 2.39 -22.14
N GLN A 88 13.25 1.78 -22.10
CA GLN A 88 13.58 0.75 -23.07
C GLN A 88 12.47 -0.29 -22.91
N ALA A 89 11.63 -0.41 -23.94
CA ALA A 89 10.59 -1.40 -24.02
C ALA A 89 11.24 -2.74 -23.67
N LYS A 90 10.89 -3.28 -22.51
CA LYS A 90 11.27 -4.62 -22.10
C LYS A 90 10.86 -5.53 -23.26
N PRO A 91 11.79 -6.19 -23.97
CA PRO A 91 11.42 -6.97 -25.14
C PRO A 91 10.42 -8.03 -24.66
N GLU A 92 9.24 -8.02 -25.26
CA GLU A 92 8.26 -9.08 -25.04
C GLU A 92 8.97 -10.43 -25.23
N PRO A 93 8.79 -11.38 -24.31
CA PRO A 93 9.44 -12.67 -24.46
C PRO A 93 8.83 -13.36 -25.68
N LYS A 94 9.58 -13.38 -26.80
CA LYS A 94 9.33 -14.31 -27.89
C LYS A 94 9.45 -15.72 -27.32
N VAL A 95 8.32 -16.40 -27.15
CA VAL A 95 8.29 -17.80 -26.76
C VAL A 95 8.98 -18.60 -27.87
N PRO A 96 10.13 -19.24 -27.66
CA PRO A 96 10.65 -20.18 -28.64
C PRO A 96 9.78 -21.42 -28.60
N ALA A 97 9.19 -21.74 -29.75
CA ALA A 97 8.57 -23.03 -29.97
C ALA A 97 9.66 -24.10 -29.97
N GLY A 98 9.67 -24.94 -28.93
CA GLY A 98 10.30 -26.26 -28.97
C GLY A 98 11.51 -26.48 -28.05
N ALA A 99 11.53 -27.70 -27.50
CA ALA A 99 12.65 -28.44 -26.91
C ALA A 99 12.90 -28.31 -25.38
N GLU A 100 12.17 -29.15 -24.64
CA GLU A 100 12.68 -30.19 -23.73
C GLU A 100 13.74 -29.89 -22.64
N ALA A 101 13.24 -29.98 -21.40
CA ALA A 101 13.83 -30.39 -20.12
C ALA A 101 15.34 -30.67 -20.01
N ARG A 102 15.95 -30.07 -18.96
CA ARG A 102 16.77 -30.77 -17.96
C ARG A 102 16.98 -29.95 -16.68
N ALA A 103 17.23 -30.68 -15.60
CA ALA A 103 17.09 -30.36 -14.18
C ALA A 103 17.97 -29.23 -13.61
N ASP A 104 17.46 -28.61 -12.55
CA ASP A 104 18.04 -28.60 -11.19
C ASP A 104 18.00 -27.23 -10.49
N ARG A 105 16.94 -27.03 -9.69
CA ARG A 105 16.90 -26.32 -8.40
C ARG A 105 15.45 -26.22 -7.94
N GLY A 106 15.20 -26.51 -6.67
CA GLY A 106 13.88 -26.33 -6.06
C GLY A 106 13.42 -24.88 -6.18
N VAL A 107 12.39 -24.67 -6.99
CA VAL A 107 11.68 -23.40 -7.15
C VAL A 107 10.32 -23.60 -6.49
N ILE A 108 10.00 -22.74 -5.52
CA ILE A 108 8.63 -22.55 -5.05
C ILE A 108 7.82 -21.98 -6.21
N ASP A 109 6.95 -22.80 -6.81
CA ASP A 109 6.10 -22.42 -7.93
C ASP A 109 4.99 -21.48 -7.41
N ALA A 110 5.23 -20.17 -7.51
CA ALA A 110 4.23 -19.17 -7.21
C ALA A 110 3.11 -19.31 -8.26
N GLY A 111 1.95 -19.77 -7.79
CA GLY A 111 0.82 -20.16 -8.64
C GLY A 111 0.54 -19.20 -9.79
N SER A 112 0.37 -19.78 -10.99
CA SER A 112 0.04 -19.02 -12.20
C SER A 112 -1.35 -18.39 -12.06
N LEU A 113 -1.43 -17.07 -12.26
CA LEU A 113 -2.69 -16.35 -12.37
C LEU A 113 -3.31 -16.68 -13.73
N VAL A 114 -4.32 -17.55 -13.75
CA VAL A 114 -5.18 -17.67 -14.91
C VAL A 114 -6.08 -16.43 -15.01
N PRO A 115 -6.26 -15.85 -16.21
CA PRO A 115 -7.17 -14.72 -16.39
C PRO A 115 -8.56 -15.09 -15.89
N ALA A 116 -9.13 -14.29 -14.98
CA ALA A 116 -10.48 -14.51 -14.44
C ALA A 116 -11.59 -14.16 -15.45
N VAL A 117 -11.24 -13.88 -16.70
CA VAL A 117 -12.16 -13.45 -17.75
C VAL A 117 -12.66 -14.66 -18.51
N ILE A 118 -13.89 -15.07 -18.23
CA ILE A 118 -14.65 -16.00 -19.09
C ILE A 118 -15.74 -15.15 -19.77
N GLY A 119 -15.37 -14.41 -20.80
CA GLY A 119 -16.29 -13.51 -21.50
C GLY A 119 -15.57 -12.45 -22.33
N ASN A 120 -16.29 -11.82 -23.26
CA ASN A 120 -15.74 -10.74 -24.12
C ASN A 120 -16.35 -9.36 -23.76
N ASP A 121 -17.00 -9.25 -22.60
CA ASP A 121 -17.67 -8.05 -22.12
C ASP A 121 -17.23 -7.67 -20.68
N LEU A 122 -17.20 -6.37 -20.38
CA LEU A 122 -16.79 -5.81 -19.09
C LEU A 122 -17.73 -6.20 -17.94
N SER A 123 -18.96 -6.60 -18.27
CA SER A 123 -20.00 -7.05 -17.33
C SER A 123 -19.66 -8.36 -16.61
N ASP A 124 -18.74 -9.17 -17.17
CA ASP A 124 -18.40 -10.50 -16.66
C ASP A 124 -17.27 -10.50 -15.60
N LEU A 125 -16.84 -9.32 -15.14
CA LEU A 125 -15.76 -9.18 -14.17
C LEU A 125 -16.21 -9.59 -12.74
N ARG A 126 -16.24 -10.90 -12.47
CA ARG A 126 -16.36 -11.44 -11.11
C ARG A 126 -15.00 -11.35 -10.42
N LEU A 127 -14.81 -10.33 -9.57
CA LEU A 127 -13.64 -10.18 -8.69
C LEU A 127 -13.64 -11.22 -7.55
N GLN A 128 -13.42 -12.50 -7.87
CA GLN A 128 -12.99 -13.49 -6.90
C GLN A 128 -11.76 -14.23 -7.42
N PRO A 129 -10.57 -14.02 -6.83
CA PRO A 129 -9.43 -14.86 -7.16
C PRO A 129 -9.68 -16.25 -6.53
N VAL A 130 -10.08 -17.22 -7.36
CA VAL A 130 -10.13 -18.62 -6.92
C VAL A 130 -8.72 -19.19 -6.99
N LEU A 131 -7.97 -19.07 -5.90
CA LEU A 131 -6.72 -19.81 -5.74
C LEU A 131 -7.04 -21.31 -5.73
N ARG A 132 -6.68 -22.03 -6.81
CA ARG A 132 -6.60 -23.49 -6.79
C ARG A 132 -5.14 -23.89 -6.59
N THR A 133 -4.80 -24.33 -5.38
CA THR A 133 -3.52 -24.96 -5.09
C THR A 133 -3.58 -26.43 -5.50
N HIS A 134 -2.97 -26.78 -6.63
CA HIS A 134 -2.70 -28.18 -6.96
C HIS A 134 -1.42 -28.63 -6.24
N ILE A 135 -1.57 -29.40 -5.16
CA ILE A 135 -0.46 -30.08 -4.53
C ILE A 135 -0.17 -31.35 -5.32
N THR A 136 0.87 -31.34 -6.17
CA THR A 136 1.35 -32.55 -6.84
C THR A 136 2.40 -33.24 -5.97
N THR A 137 1.99 -33.81 -4.85
CA THR A 137 2.86 -34.74 -4.12
C THR A 137 2.85 -36.08 -4.86
N LYS A 138 4.01 -36.48 -5.41
CA LYS A 138 4.27 -37.89 -5.67
C LYS A 138 4.31 -38.58 -4.31
N ILE A 139 3.21 -39.19 -3.90
CA ILE A 139 3.24 -40.19 -2.82
C ILE A 139 4.02 -41.36 -3.41
N THR A 140 5.35 -41.35 -3.24
CA THR A 140 6.13 -42.54 -3.49
C THR A 140 5.71 -43.53 -2.42
N ASN A 141 4.86 -44.46 -2.82
CA ASN A 141 4.61 -45.67 -2.07
C ASN A 141 5.94 -46.45 -2.02
N SER A 142 6.69 -46.31 -0.92
CA SER A 142 7.64 -47.32 -0.50
C SER A 142 7.16 -47.86 0.84
N ALA A 143 6.71 -49.11 0.78
CA ALA A 143 6.05 -49.89 1.82
C ALA A 143 6.94 -50.13 3.08
N PRO A 144 6.37 -50.70 4.15
CA PRO A 144 6.74 -50.43 5.53
C PRO A 144 7.95 -51.25 5.98
N ARG A 145 8.79 -50.68 6.85
CA ARG A 145 9.69 -51.48 7.70
C ARG A 145 9.34 -51.23 9.14
N GLY A 146 8.54 -52.14 9.68
CA GLY A 146 8.40 -52.32 11.11
C GLY A 146 9.74 -52.73 11.71
N VAL A 147 10.08 -52.12 12.85
CA VAL A 147 10.98 -52.70 13.83
C VAL A 147 10.28 -52.57 15.18
N VAL A 148 9.88 -53.72 15.71
CA VAL A 148 9.51 -53.94 17.10
C VAL A 148 10.81 -54.04 17.88
N VAL A 149 10.94 -53.29 18.98
CA VAL A 149 11.84 -53.65 20.08
C VAL A 149 11.05 -53.49 21.39
N ALA A 150 10.59 -54.61 21.92
CA ALA A 150 10.42 -54.84 23.36
C ALA A 150 11.83 -54.97 23.98
N ALA A 151 12.10 -54.68 25.25
CA ALA A 151 11.28 -54.81 26.44
C ALA A 151 11.59 -53.71 27.47
#